data_AF-A0AAU4DXA5-F1
#
_entry.id   AF-A0AAU4DXA5-F1
#
_cell.length_a   1.000
_cell.length_b   1.000
_cell.length_c   1.000
_cell.angle_alpha   90.00
_cell.angle_beta   90.00
_cell.angle_gamma   90.00
#
_symmetry.space_group_name_H-M   'P 1'
#
loop_
_entity.id
_entity.type
_entity.pdbx_description
1 polymer ?
#
loop_
_entity_poly.entity_id
_entity_poly.type
_entity_poly.pdbx_seq_one_letter_code
_entity_poly.pdbx_strand_id
1 'polypeptide(L)'
;MTPLGATVVLAPTSDPTPVEKAVVDGIVGDHAPETFLWIVFHRPDGSARVWYAWTAGGHPLGDRIDQAALAAGYDCSDWFHIGSRHLTKHTRGRVTTDAYPLRPIEADVRNGVHAPESERDGLRRVIDTAWSQCGRPRRTPTHGVGPWLGVGPALLTRA
;
A
#
# COMPACT_ATOMS: atom_id res chain seq x y z
N MET A 1 -23.27 -43.66 5.05
CA MET A 1 -22.02 -43.46 5.82
C MET A 1 -21.32 -42.25 5.25
N THR A 2 -21.42 -41.11 5.92
CA THR A 2 -20.73 -39.86 5.55
C THR A 2 -19.32 -39.92 6.13
N PRO A 3 -18.23 -39.64 5.38
CA PRO A 3 -16.89 -39.67 5.95
C PRO A 3 -16.78 -38.58 7.01
N LEU A 4 -16.33 -38.96 8.21
CA LEU A 4 -15.97 -38.03 9.28
C LEU A 4 -14.84 -37.13 8.78
N GLY A 5 -15.04 -35.82 8.88
CA GLY A 5 -14.09 -34.80 8.46
C GLY A 5 -12.73 -35.03 9.09
N ALA A 6 -11.68 -35.02 8.27
CA ALA A 6 -10.31 -35.11 8.75
C ALA A 6 -10.04 -33.94 9.71
N THR A 7 -9.75 -34.27 10.97
CA THR A 7 -9.25 -33.31 11.96
C THR A 7 -7.93 -32.77 11.44
N VAL A 8 -7.90 -31.50 11.06
CA VAL A 8 -6.66 -30.81 10.69
C VAL A 8 -5.81 -30.67 11.95
N VAL A 9 -4.81 -31.53 12.09
CA VAL A 9 -3.78 -31.39 13.12
C VAL A 9 -2.80 -30.33 12.65
N LEU A 10 -2.86 -29.15 13.27
CA LEU A 10 -1.87 -28.10 13.04
C LEU A 10 -0.57 -28.48 13.73
N ALA A 11 0.44 -28.90 12.95
CA ALA A 11 1.80 -29.06 13.47
C ALA A 11 2.36 -27.67 13.83
N PRO A 12 3.02 -27.50 15.00
CA PRO A 12 3.70 -26.26 15.32
C PRO A 12 4.74 -25.93 14.23
N THR A 13 4.62 -24.75 13.62
CA THR A 13 5.58 -24.24 12.62
C THR A 13 6.14 -22.90 13.10
N SER A 14 7.40 -22.63 12.75
CA SER A 14 8.02 -21.32 12.94
C SER A 14 7.73 -20.34 11.79
N ASP A 15 7.08 -20.79 10.72
CA ASP A 15 6.64 -19.93 9.63
C ASP A 15 5.40 -19.11 10.07
N PRO A 16 5.51 -17.78 10.24
CA PRO A 16 4.38 -16.95 10.64
C PRO A 16 3.38 -16.73 9.51
N THR A 17 3.73 -17.06 8.26
CA THR A 17 2.95 -16.71 7.05
C THR A 17 1.50 -17.20 7.08
N PRO A 18 1.17 -18.44 7.51
CA PRO A 18 -0.22 -18.88 7.57
C PRO A 18 -1.07 -18.06 8.55
N VAL A 19 -0.49 -17.66 9.68
CA VAL A 19 -1.17 -16.84 10.70
C VAL A 19 -1.35 -15.41 10.18
N GLU A 20 -0.30 -14.81 9.63
CA GLU A 20 -0.38 -13.47 9.03
C GLU A 20 -1.41 -13.44 7.90
N LYS A 21 -1.46 -14.46 7.04
CA LYS A 21 -2.47 -14.57 5.99
C LYS A 21 -3.89 -14.64 6.54
N ALA A 22 -4.14 -15.46 7.56
CA ALA A 22 -5.46 -15.53 8.19
C ALA A 22 -5.87 -14.18 8.81
N VAL A 23 -4.92 -13.43 9.36
CA VAL A 23 -5.17 -12.06 9.85
C VAL A 23 -5.49 -11.11 8.70
N VAL A 24 -4.73 -11.17 7.60
CA VAL A 24 -4.99 -10.36 6.39
C VAL A 24 -6.38 -10.66 5.83
N ASP A 25 -6.75 -11.94 5.68
CA ASP A 25 -8.07 -12.35 5.18
C ASP A 25 -9.20 -11.83 6.08
N GLY A 26 -9.00 -11.86 7.41
CA GLY A 26 -9.92 -11.27 8.38
C GLY A 26 -10.05 -9.75 8.20
N ILE A 27 -8.93 -9.02 8.10
CA ILE A 27 -8.92 -7.57 7.88
C ILE A 27 -9.64 -7.21 6.57
N VAL A 28 -9.39 -7.96 5.49
CA VAL A 28 -10.06 -7.75 4.19
C VAL A 28 -11.58 -7.91 4.33
N GLY A 29 -12.04 -8.88 5.10
CA GLY A 29 -13.47 -9.12 5.36
C GLY A 29 -14.18 -7.98 6.10
N ASP A 30 -13.44 -7.16 6.86
CA ASP A 30 -14.00 -6.06 7.66
C ASP A 30 -14.09 -4.72 6.90
N HIS A 31 -13.55 -4.64 5.68
CA HIS A 31 -13.50 -3.40 4.91
C HIS A 31 -14.51 -3.36 3.76
N ALA A 32 -14.91 -2.15 3.38
CA ALA A 32 -15.81 -1.93 2.25
C ALA A 32 -15.19 -2.43 0.93
N PRO A 33 -16.01 -2.81 -0.06
CA PRO A 33 -15.54 -3.12 -1.42
C PRO A 33 -14.67 -1.99 -2.00
N GLU A 34 -13.88 -2.32 -3.01
CA GLU A 34 -13.06 -1.36 -3.75
C GLU A 34 -12.10 -0.57 -2.85
N THR A 35 -11.43 -1.26 -1.93
CA THR A 35 -10.44 -0.70 -1.00
C THR A 35 -9.09 -1.38 -1.19
N PHE A 36 -8.03 -0.58 -1.29
CA PHE A 36 -6.64 -1.05 -1.19
C PHE A 36 -6.19 -0.98 0.29
N LEU A 37 -5.57 -2.06 0.77
CA LEU A 37 -5.09 -2.18 2.13
C LEU A 37 -3.58 -2.36 2.13
N TRP A 38 -2.89 -1.45 2.81
CA TRP A 38 -1.48 -1.57 3.15
C TRP A 38 -1.37 -2.03 4.60
N ILE A 39 -0.99 -3.29 4.81
CA ILE A 39 -0.97 -3.92 6.12
C ILE A 39 0.48 -4.16 6.55
N VAL A 40 0.87 -3.61 7.70
CA VAL A 40 2.24 -3.71 8.23
C VAL A 40 2.24 -4.51 9.52
N PHE A 41 2.95 -5.64 9.53
CA PHE A 41 3.24 -6.43 10.71
C PHE A 41 4.61 -6.04 11.28
N HIS A 42 4.62 -5.35 12.41
CA HIS A 42 5.84 -4.98 13.13
C HIS A 42 6.34 -6.15 13.99
N ARG A 43 7.64 -6.43 13.93
CA ARG A 43 8.27 -7.54 14.66
C ARG A 43 9.06 -7.03 15.88
N PRO A 44 9.26 -7.87 16.92
CA PRO A 44 9.99 -7.47 18.13
C PRO A 44 11.42 -7.01 17.88
N ASP A 45 12.06 -7.50 16.82
CA ASP A 45 13.42 -7.18 16.42
C ASP A 45 13.53 -5.80 15.72
N GLY A 46 12.42 -5.07 15.60
CA GLY A 46 12.34 -3.78 14.92
C GLY A 46 12.12 -3.88 13.40
N SER A 47 12.11 -5.09 12.83
CA SER A 47 11.77 -5.30 11.43
C SER A 47 10.26 -5.23 11.20
N ALA A 48 9.84 -5.16 9.94
CA ALA A 48 8.44 -5.21 9.56
C ALA A 48 8.23 -6.02 8.28
N ARG A 49 7.05 -6.64 8.15
CA ARG A 49 6.57 -7.25 6.91
C ARG A 49 5.33 -6.52 6.41
N VAL A 50 5.32 -6.20 5.13
CA VAL A 50 4.19 -5.55 4.47
C VAL A 50 3.40 -6.58 3.67
N TRP A 51 2.08 -6.48 3.75
CA TRP A 51 1.12 -7.17 2.91
C TRP A 51 0.27 -6.14 2.18
N TYR A 52 0.08 -6.36 0.88
CA TYR A 52 -0.90 -5.63 0.08
C TYR A 52 -2.11 -6.52 -0.12
N ALA A 53 -3.29 -5.96 0.12
CA ALA A 53 -4.55 -6.66 -0.08
C ALA A 53 -5.59 -5.72 -0.68
N TRP A 54 -6.60 -6.32 -1.30
CA TRP A 54 -7.70 -5.59 -1.91
C TRP A 54 -9.01 -6.27 -1.58
N THR A 55 -10.02 -5.46 -1.29
CA THR A 55 -11.38 -5.97 -1.12
C THR A 55 -12.03 -6.22 -2.48
N ALA A 56 -13.26 -6.75 -2.48
CA ALA A 56 -13.99 -7.10 -3.70
C ALA A 56 -14.03 -5.93 -4.71
N GLY A 57 -13.66 -6.21 -5.97
CA GLY A 57 -13.58 -5.20 -7.04
C GLY A 57 -12.34 -4.30 -7.00
N GLY A 58 -11.50 -4.37 -5.95
CA GLY A 58 -10.35 -3.50 -5.77
C GLY A 58 -9.23 -3.69 -6.80
N HIS A 59 -8.93 -4.93 -7.20
CA HIS A 59 -7.90 -5.22 -8.22
C HIS A 59 -8.13 -4.44 -9.53
N PRO A 60 -9.23 -4.70 -10.28
CA PRO A 60 -9.42 -4.06 -11.58
C PRO A 60 -9.61 -2.55 -11.47
N LEU A 61 -10.11 -2.02 -10.34
CA LEU A 61 -10.23 -0.58 -10.15
C LEU A 61 -8.86 0.06 -9.88
N GLY A 62 -8.05 -0.54 -9.01
CA GLY A 62 -6.70 -0.05 -8.71
C GLY A 62 -5.82 0.02 -9.95
N ASP A 63 -5.83 -1.03 -10.78
CA ASP A 63 -5.04 -1.06 -12.02
C ASP A 63 -5.46 0.06 -13.01
N ARG A 64 -6.76 0.38 -13.09
CA ARG A 64 -7.25 1.48 -13.92
C ARG A 64 -6.82 2.85 -13.38
N ILE A 65 -6.87 3.04 -12.06
CA ILE A 65 -6.38 4.27 -11.42
C ILE A 65 -4.90 4.46 -11.74
N ASP A 66 -4.09 3.41 -11.58
CA ASP A 66 -2.66 3.46 -11.85
C ASP A 66 -2.35 3.80 -13.31
N GLN A 67 -3.06 3.18 -14.26
CA GLN A 67 -2.93 3.50 -15.68
C GLN A 67 -3.28 4.96 -15.98
N ALA A 68 -4.38 5.48 -15.40
CA ALA A 68 -4.79 6.86 -15.58
C ALA A 68 -3.80 7.85 -14.97
N ALA A 69 -3.35 7.60 -13.75
CA ALA A 69 -2.38 8.43 -13.05
C ALA A 69 -1.04 8.50 -13.81
N LEU A 70 -0.51 7.34 -14.22
CA LEU A 70 0.72 7.27 -15.01
C LEU A 70 0.59 7.99 -16.36
N ALA A 71 -0.54 7.80 -17.07
CA ALA A 71 -0.79 8.47 -18.35
C ALA A 71 -0.89 10.00 -18.21
N ALA A 72 -1.38 10.49 -17.06
CA ALA A 72 -1.49 11.90 -16.74
C ALA A 72 -0.23 12.50 -16.09
N GLY A 73 0.86 11.72 -15.95
CA GLY A 73 2.13 12.20 -15.42
C GLY A 73 2.16 12.43 -13.91
N TYR A 74 1.30 11.74 -13.16
CA TYR A 74 1.30 11.78 -11.70
C TYR A 74 2.58 11.19 -11.12
N ASP A 75 3.05 11.77 -10.03
CA ASP A 75 4.23 11.31 -9.31
C ASP A 75 3.89 10.82 -7.89
N CYS A 76 4.91 10.44 -7.12
CA CYS A 76 4.67 9.92 -5.77
C CYS A 76 4.21 11.00 -4.79
N SER A 77 4.49 12.29 -5.03
CA SER A 77 3.89 13.35 -4.21
C SER A 77 2.38 13.41 -4.42
N ASP A 78 1.91 13.30 -5.67
CA ASP A 78 0.48 13.22 -5.95
C ASP A 78 -0.17 12.01 -5.27
N TRP A 79 0.54 10.86 -5.27
CA TRP A 79 0.09 9.66 -4.58
C TRP A 79 -0.10 9.90 -3.08
N PHE A 80 0.89 10.50 -2.40
CA PHE A 80 0.77 10.81 -0.98
C PHE A 80 -0.33 11.84 -0.71
N HIS A 81 -0.43 12.88 -1.53
CA HIS A 81 -1.45 13.91 -1.37
C HIS A 81 -2.85 13.32 -1.49
N ILE A 82 -3.14 12.60 -2.57
CA ILE A 82 -4.45 12.00 -2.81
C ILE A 82 -4.72 10.88 -1.80
N GLY A 83 -3.78 9.98 -1.60
CA GLY A 83 -3.92 8.83 -0.71
C GLY A 83 -4.18 9.25 0.74
N SER A 84 -3.46 10.26 1.25
CA SER A 84 -3.62 10.71 2.64
C SER A 84 -4.97 11.39 2.92
N ARG A 85 -5.58 12.06 1.93
CA ARG A 85 -6.90 12.70 2.07
C ARG A 85 -8.02 11.71 2.39
N HIS A 86 -7.89 10.48 1.90
CA HIS A 86 -8.90 9.43 2.04
C HIS A 86 -8.47 8.29 2.96
N LEU A 87 -7.25 8.36 3.49
CA LEU A 87 -6.66 7.31 4.32
C LEU A 87 -7.43 7.16 5.63
N THR A 88 -7.85 5.94 5.91
CA THR A 88 -8.23 5.53 7.27
C THR A 88 -7.14 4.61 7.84
N LYS A 89 -6.59 4.99 8.99
CA LYS A 89 -5.50 4.25 9.64
C LYS A 89 -6.00 3.56 10.90
N HIS A 90 -5.71 2.28 11.02
CA HIS A 90 -6.01 1.46 12.20
C HIS A 90 -4.76 0.77 12.70
N THR A 91 -4.58 0.72 14.01
CA THR A 91 -3.48 -0.03 14.64
C THR A 91 -4.05 -0.94 15.72
N ARG A 92 -3.69 -2.23 15.67
CA ARG A 92 -4.03 -3.23 16.68
C ARG A 92 -2.80 -4.03 17.06
N GLY A 93 -2.31 -3.82 18.28
CA GLY A 93 -1.08 -4.43 18.75
C GLY A 93 0.09 -4.06 17.85
N ARG A 94 0.70 -5.04 17.18
CA ARG A 94 1.82 -4.84 16.24
C ARG A 94 1.40 -4.80 14.77
N VAL A 95 0.10 -4.73 14.47
CA VAL A 95 -0.40 -4.65 13.10
C VAL A 95 -0.96 -3.26 12.85
N THR A 96 -0.48 -2.62 11.80
CA THR A 96 -1.03 -1.36 11.27
C THR A 96 -1.71 -1.65 9.94
N THR A 97 -2.89 -1.08 9.72
CA THR A 97 -3.65 -1.17 8.47
C THR A 97 -3.96 0.23 8.00
N ASP A 98 -3.46 0.55 6.81
CA ASP A 98 -3.77 1.79 6.10
C ASP A 98 -4.75 1.43 4.97
N ALA A 99 -5.97 1.94 5.08
CA ALA A 99 -7.08 1.65 4.16
C ALA A 99 -7.33 2.83 3.23
N TYR A 100 -7.24 2.56 1.93
CA TYR A 100 -7.36 3.52 0.84
C TYR A 100 -8.60 3.19 0.00
N PRO A 101 -9.74 3.87 0.22
CA PRO A 101 -10.92 3.66 -0.61
C PRO A 101 -10.63 4.14 -2.03
N LEU A 102 -10.80 3.27 -3.02
CA LEU A 102 -10.31 3.53 -4.37
C LEU A 102 -11.22 4.47 -5.16
N ARG A 103 -12.53 4.52 -4.86
CA ARG A 103 -13.46 5.41 -5.56
C ARG A 103 -13.19 6.90 -5.35
N PRO A 104 -12.96 7.38 -4.12
CA PRO A 104 -12.50 8.75 -3.89
C PRO A 104 -11.16 9.06 -4.58
N ILE A 105 -10.20 8.11 -4.54
CA ILE A 105 -8.90 8.26 -5.21
C ILE A 105 -9.08 8.37 -6.73
N GLU A 106 -9.90 7.51 -7.34
CA GLU A 106 -10.26 7.57 -8.76
C GLU A 106 -10.86 8.92 -9.14
N ALA A 107 -11.72 9.47 -8.29
CA ALA A 107 -12.33 10.78 -8.52
C ALA A 107 -11.29 11.91 -8.48
N ASP A 108 -10.38 11.90 -7.52
CA ASP A 108 -9.31 12.92 -7.41
C ASP A 108 -8.36 12.87 -8.63
N VAL A 109 -7.95 11.67 -9.05
CA VAL A 109 -7.13 11.49 -10.28
C VAL A 109 -7.89 11.99 -11.51
N ARG A 110 -9.17 11.62 -11.65
CA ARG A 110 -10.00 12.07 -12.79
C ARG A 110 -10.19 13.58 -12.81
N ASN A 111 -10.27 14.21 -11.65
CA ASN A 111 -10.43 15.66 -11.50
C ASN A 111 -9.12 16.44 -11.64
N GLY A 112 -7.99 15.78 -11.91
CA GLY A 112 -6.70 16.47 -12.06
C GLY A 112 -6.17 17.02 -10.74
N VAL A 113 -6.53 16.42 -9.59
CA VAL A 113 -6.01 16.85 -8.29
C VAL A 113 -4.53 16.51 -8.23
N HIS A 114 -3.70 17.49 -7.89
CA HIS A 114 -2.26 17.33 -7.73
C HIS A 114 -1.80 17.84 -6.37
N ALA A 115 -0.69 17.28 -5.88
CA ALA A 115 -0.02 17.78 -4.68
C ALA A 115 0.44 19.23 -4.88
N PRO A 116 0.22 20.13 -3.90
CA PRO A 116 0.81 21.46 -3.90
C PRO A 116 2.34 21.39 -4.00
N GLU A 117 2.95 22.39 -4.64
CA GLU A 117 4.42 22.41 -4.83
C GLU A 117 5.18 22.37 -3.50
N SER A 118 4.63 22.97 -2.44
CA SER A 118 5.21 22.90 -1.10
C SER A 118 5.31 21.48 -0.53
N GLU A 119 4.35 20.61 -0.87
CA GLU A 119 4.38 19.19 -0.49
C GLU A 119 5.41 18.42 -1.33
N ARG A 120 5.50 18.72 -2.64
CA ARG A 120 6.55 18.17 -3.51
C ARG A 120 7.94 18.52 -3.00
N ASP A 121 8.16 19.78 -2.67
CA ASP A 121 9.42 20.25 -2.09
C ASP A 121 9.72 19.59 -0.75
N GLY A 122 8.70 19.40 0.10
CA GLY A 122 8.81 18.65 1.34
C GLY A 122 9.30 17.23 1.11
N LEU A 123 8.68 16.50 0.18
CA LEU A 123 9.06 15.13 -0.12
C LEU A 123 10.46 15.04 -0.74
N ARG A 124 10.82 15.96 -1.65
CA ARG A 124 12.18 16.06 -2.21
C ARG A 124 13.23 16.20 -1.10
N ARG A 125 12.99 17.08 -0.12
CA ARG A 125 13.90 17.26 1.03
C ARG A 125 14.03 15.99 1.88
N VAL A 126 12.92 15.29 2.12
CA VAL A 126 12.94 14.02 2.87
C VAL A 126 13.75 12.96 2.13
N ILE A 127 13.54 12.81 0.82
CA ILE A 127 14.29 11.86 -0.02
C ILE A 127 15.78 12.21 -0.04
N ASP A 128 16.13 13.49 -0.24
CA ASP A 128 17.52 13.96 -0.21
C ASP A 128 18.18 13.67 1.15
N THR A 129 17.45 13.89 2.26
CA THR A 129 17.94 13.61 3.61
C THR A 129 18.16 12.11 3.82
N ALA A 130 17.20 11.27 3.44
CA ALA A 130 17.32 9.82 3.56
C ALA A 130 18.52 9.29 2.75
N TRP A 131 18.74 9.82 1.54
CA TRP A 131 19.90 9.46 0.72
C TRP A 131 21.23 9.79 1.41
N SER A 132 21.32 10.96 2.04
CA SER A 132 22.52 11.41 2.75
C SER A 132 22.86 10.50 3.93
N GLN A 133 21.84 9.96 4.62
CA GLN A 133 22.01 9.09 5.78
C GLN A 133 22.39 7.66 5.40
N CYS A 134 21.94 7.17 4.25
CA CYS A 134 22.25 5.81 3.80
C CYS A 134 23.64 5.64 3.16
N GLY A 135 24.49 6.69 3.16
CA GLY A 135 25.85 6.63 2.63
C GLY A 135 25.92 6.30 1.13
N ARG A 136 24.79 6.42 0.41
CA ARG A 136 24.74 6.15 -1.03
C ARG A 136 25.14 7.42 -1.78
N PRO A 137 25.99 7.33 -2.82
CA PRO A 137 26.27 8.48 -3.66
C PRO A 137 24.95 9.02 -4.22
N ARG A 138 24.78 10.33 -4.13
CA ARG A 138 23.61 11.03 -4.67
C ARG A 138 23.49 10.64 -6.13
N ARG A 139 22.44 9.90 -6.51
CA ARG A 139 22.12 9.75 -7.94
C ARG A 139 21.87 11.16 -8.46
N THR A 140 22.51 11.51 -9.57
CA THR A 140 22.24 12.75 -10.30
C THR A 140 20.73 12.93 -10.35
N PRO A 141 20.18 14.09 -9.93
CA PRO A 141 18.74 14.27 -9.86
C PRO A 141 18.19 14.01 -11.26
N THR A 142 17.59 12.84 -11.44
CA THR A 142 16.78 12.56 -12.61
C THR A 142 15.50 13.32 -12.30
N HIS A 143 15.48 14.59 -12.75
CA HIS A 143 14.43 15.58 -12.58
C HIS A 143 13.08 15.01 -12.16
N GLY A 144 12.78 15.04 -10.86
CA GLY A 144 11.44 14.68 -10.36
C GLY A 144 11.43 13.96 -9.03
N VAL A 145 10.28 14.04 -8.37
CA VAL A 145 9.89 13.07 -7.35
C VAL A 145 9.70 11.72 -8.06
N GLY A 146 9.83 10.60 -7.33
CA GLY A 146 9.66 9.26 -7.94
C GLY A 146 8.29 9.08 -8.61
N PRO A 147 8.10 8.09 -9.49
CA PRO A 147 6.83 7.87 -10.17
C PRO A 147 5.71 7.54 -9.18
N TRP A 148 4.45 7.69 -9.62
CA TRP A 148 3.26 7.19 -8.93
C TRP A 148 3.49 5.80 -8.32
N LEU A 149 3.19 5.63 -7.03
CA LEU A 149 3.55 4.41 -6.29
C LEU A 149 2.63 3.22 -6.57
N GLY A 150 1.40 3.50 -7.01
CA GLY A 150 0.40 2.47 -7.30
C GLY A 150 -0.60 2.22 -6.19
N VAL A 151 -1.82 1.92 -6.58
CA VAL A 151 -2.89 1.35 -5.72
C VAL A 151 -3.46 0.06 -6.32
N GLY A 152 -3.06 -0.30 -7.54
CA GLY A 152 -3.39 -1.54 -8.23
C GLY A 152 -2.33 -2.61 -8.05
N PRO A 153 -2.73 -3.89 -8.06
CA PRO A 153 -1.79 -5.01 -7.96
C PRO A 153 -0.76 -5.01 -9.10
N ALA A 154 -1.15 -4.66 -10.33
CA ALA A 154 -0.25 -4.78 -11.48
C ALA A 154 0.99 -3.88 -11.37
N LEU A 155 0.91 -2.74 -10.68
CA LEU A 155 2.04 -1.86 -10.43
C LEU A 155 2.79 -2.27 -9.16
N LEU A 156 2.07 -2.55 -8.07
CA LEU A 156 2.67 -2.89 -6.77
C LEU A 156 3.41 -4.23 -6.75
N THR A 157 3.02 -5.21 -7.58
CA THR A 157 3.72 -6.51 -7.66
C THR A 157 4.88 -6.54 -8.65
N ARG A 158 5.17 -5.43 -9.35
CA ARG A 158 6.32 -5.31 -10.27
C ARG A 158 7.59 -4.79 -9.60
N ALA A 159 7.48 -4.30 -8.36
CA ALA A 159 8.57 -3.73 -7.59
C ALA A 159 9.42 -4.79 -6.88
#